data_AF-A0A2P9H330-F1
#
_entry.id   AF-A0A2P9H330-F1
#
_cell.length_a   1.000
_cell.length_b   1.000
_cell.length_c   1.000
_cell.angle_alpha   90.00
_cell.angle_beta   90.00
_cell.angle_gamma   90.00
#
_symmetry.space_group_name_H-M   'P 1'
#
loop_
_entity.id
_entity.type
_entity.pdbx_description
1 polymer ?
#
loop_
_entity_poly.entity_id
_entity_poly.type
_entity_poly.pdbx_seq_one_letter_code
_entity_poly.pdbx_strand_id
1 'polypeptide(L)' 'MALVSQALAVRERGGFDRVGLTGGVFQNRLLAERAVELLRAAGMRAHLPERLPCNDAALSFGQIIESSWRA' A
#
# COMPACT_ATOMS: atom_id res chain seq x y z
N MET A 1 -2.76 9.81 -12.02
CA MET A 1 -1.57 9.14 -11.45
C MET A 1 -1.75 7.64 -11.65
N ALA A 2 -0.82 6.94 -12.30
CA ALA A 2 -1.03 5.54 -12.76
C ALA A 2 -1.40 4.55 -11.63
N LEU A 3 -0.77 4.70 -10.45
CA LEU A 3 -1.06 3.89 -9.26
C LEU A 3 -2.54 3.91 -8.85
N VAL A 4 -3.18 5.08 -8.85
CA VAL A 4 -4.59 5.22 -8.44
C VAL A 4 -5.50 4.55 -9.45
N SER A 5 -5.23 4.74 -10.74
CA SER A 5 -5.97 4.08 -11.82
C SER A 5 -5.87 2.56 -11.72
N GLN A 6 -4.70 2.02 -11.39
CA GLN A 6 -4.51 0.59 -11.15
C GLN A 6 -5.31 0.10 -9.94
N ALA A 7 -5.23 0.81 -8.81
CA ALA A 7 -5.97 0.44 -7.59
C ALA A 7 -7.49 0.40 -7.82
N LEU A 8 -8.03 1.36 -8.57
CA LEU A 8 -9.44 1.38 -8.96
C LEU A 8 -9.83 0.22 -9.88
N ALA A 9 -9.01 -0.08 -10.88
CA ALA A 9 -9.24 -1.19 -11.80
C ALA A 9 -9.22 -2.56 -11.09
N VAL A 10 -8.35 -2.74 -10.08
CA VAL A 10 -8.35 -3.97 -9.26
C VAL A 10 -9.56 -3.99 -8.33
N ARG A 11 -9.98 -2.84 -7.78
CA ARG A 11 -11.16 -2.75 -6.89
C ARG A 11 -12.42 -3.22 -7.59
N GLU A 12 -12.62 -2.84 -8.85
CA GLU A 12 -13.76 -3.27 -9.66
C GLU A 12 -13.86 -4.79 -9.79
N ARG A 13 -12.73 -5.50 -9.72
CA ARG A 13 -12.67 -6.97 -9.88
C ARG A 13 -12.71 -7.73 -8.56
N GLY A 14 -12.17 -7.16 -7.50
CA GLY A 14 -11.87 -7.87 -6.25
C GLY A 14 -12.56 -7.35 -4.99
N GLY A 15 -13.28 -6.22 -5.06
CA GLY A 15 -14.09 -5.73 -3.94
C GLY A 15 -13.30 -5.39 -2.68
N PHE A 16 -12.23 -4.60 -2.80
CA PHE A 16 -11.45 -4.12 -1.65
C PHE A 16 -11.47 -2.59 -1.56
N ASP A 17 -11.31 -2.06 -0.37
CA ASP A 17 -11.31 -0.61 -0.13
C ASP A 17 -10.09 -0.11 0.64
N ARG A 18 -9.17 -0.99 1.05
CA ARG A 18 -7.91 -0.65 1.75
C ARG A 18 -6.71 -0.85 0.84
N VAL A 19 -5.81 0.12 0.81
CA VAL A 19 -4.55 0.09 0.05
C VAL A 19 -3.38 0.32 1.00
N GLY A 20 -2.46 -0.63 1.08
CA GLY A 20 -1.17 -0.44 1.73
C GLY A 20 -0.12 0.01 0.71
N LEU A 21 0.57 1.12 0.98
CA LEU A 21 1.70 1.59 0.16
C LEU A 21 3.01 1.16 0.80
N THR A 22 3.73 0.24 0.15
CA THR A 22 5.00 -0.33 0.62
C THR A 22 6.00 -0.48 -0.54
N GLY A 23 7.25 -0.76 -0.23
CA GLY A 23 8.40 -0.69 -1.11
C GLY A 23 9.20 0.61 -0.94
N GLY A 24 10.52 0.54 -1.12
CA GLY A 24 11.44 1.67 -0.87
C GLY A 24 11.13 2.95 -1.65
N VAL A 25 10.41 2.86 -2.76
CA VAL A 25 9.93 4.01 -3.54
C VAL A 25 9.04 4.95 -2.70
N PHE A 26 8.26 4.42 -1.75
CA PHE A 26 7.41 5.23 -0.86
C PHE A 26 8.16 5.85 0.32
N GLN A 27 9.49 5.72 0.38
CA GLN A 27 10.32 6.59 1.22
C GLN A 27 10.44 8.00 0.61
N ASN A 28 10.12 8.17 -0.68
CA ASN A 28 9.97 9.49 -1.27
C ASN A 28 8.71 10.16 -0.68
N ARG A 29 8.93 11.13 0.21
CA ARG A 29 7.86 11.86 0.91
C ARG A 29 6.81 12.44 -0.04
N LEU A 30 7.26 13.16 -1.08
CA LEU A 30 6.34 13.81 -2.03
C LEU A 30 5.46 12.77 -2.74
N LEU A 31 6.07 11.68 -3.20
CA LEU A 31 5.32 10.61 -3.86
C LEU A 31 4.32 9.93 -2.92
N ALA A 32 4.76 9.61 -1.69
CA ALA A 32 3.92 8.95 -0.70
C ALA A 32 2.71 9.80 -0.31
N GLU A 33 2.92 11.08 -0.02
CA GLU A 33 1.85 12.02 0.33
C GLU A 33 0.85 12.17 -0.82
N ARG A 34 1.33 12.39 -2.05
CA ARG A 34 0.45 12.51 -3.22
C ARG A 34 -0.31 11.23 -3.53
N ALA A 35 0.31 10.06 -3.38
CA ALA A 35 -0.37 8.79 -3.58
C ALA A 35 -1.49 8.60 -2.54
N VAL A 36 -1.22 8.89 -1.26
CA VAL A 36 -2.21 8.81 -0.19
C VAL A 36 -3.38 9.75 -0.43
N GLU A 37 -3.12 11.02 -0.76
CA GLU A 37 -4.15 12.02 -1.03
C GLU A 37 -5.06 11.59 -2.19
N LEU A 38 -4.48 11.17 -3.31
CA LEU A 38 -5.25 10.80 -4.50
C LEU A 38 -6.04 9.51 -4.31
N LEU A 39 -5.50 8.52 -3.59
CA LEU A 39 -6.24 7.31 -3.23
C LEU A 39 -7.43 7.62 -2.32
N ARG A 40 -7.24 8.49 -1.32
CA ARG A 40 -8.31 8.95 -0.42
C ARG A 40 -9.39 9.71 -1.18
N ALA A 41 -9.00 10.62 -2.07
CA ALA A 41 -9.94 11.33 -2.94
C ALA A 41 -10.75 10.39 -3.85
N ALA A 42 -10.18 9.25 -4.24
CA ALA A 42 -10.85 8.21 -5.01
C ALA A 42 -11.72 7.23 -4.16
N GLY A 43 -11.92 7.56 -2.87
CA GLY A 43 -12.73 6.78 -1.94
C GLY A 43 -12.05 5.53 -1.40
N MET A 44 -10.71 5.45 -1.43
CA MET A 44 -9.95 4.32 -0.89
C MET A 44 -9.27 4.67 0.45
N ARG A 45 -9.15 3.69 1.35
CA ARG A 45 -8.44 3.81 2.62
C ARG A 45 -6.96 3.50 2.42
N ALA A 46 -6.15 4.54 2.23
CA ALA A 46 -4.70 4.41 2.03
C ALA A 46 -3.92 4.42 3.35
N HIS A 47 -2.97 3.49 3.48
CA HIS A 47 -2.13 3.28 4.65
C HIS A 47 -0.64 3.26 4.27
N LEU A 48 0.19 3.89 5.10
CA LEU A 48 1.65 3.79 5.07
C LEU A 48 2.13 3.03 6.32
N PRO A 49 3.22 2.25 6.25
CA PRO A 49 3.85 1.68 7.43
C PRO A 49 4.35 2.77 8.39
N GLU A 50 3.94 2.71 9.66
CA GLU A 50 4.33 3.69 10.69
C GLU A 50 5.38 3.15 11.67
N ARG A 51 5.30 1.85 11.99
CA ARG A 51 6.16 1.19 13.00
C ARG A 51 7.38 0.49 12.40
N LEU A 52 7.28 0.11 11.13
CA LEU A 52 8.30 -0.60 10.38
C LEU A 52 8.64 0.22 9.14
N PRO A 53 9.90 0.19 8.67
CA PRO A 53 10.25 0.85 7.43
C PRO A 53 9.44 0.26 6.28
N CYS A 54 9.02 1.09 5.33
CA CYS A 54 8.27 0.63 4.17
C CYS A 54 9.14 -0.11 3.13
N ASN A 55 10.43 -0.29 3.38
CA ASN A 55 11.39 -0.90 2.45
C ASN A 55 11.78 -2.33 2.87
N ASP A 56 12.78 -2.89 2.19
CA ASP A 56 13.20 -4.28 2.35
C ASP A 56 13.70 -4.63 3.76
N ALA A 57 14.05 -3.64 4.59
CA ALA A 57 14.39 -3.87 5.99
C ALA A 57 13.22 -4.46 6.81
N ALA A 58 11.97 -4.35 6.34
CA ALA A 58 10.80 -4.98 6.94
C ALA A 58 10.23 -6.16 6.10
N LEU A 59 10.91 -6.59 5.04
CA LEU A 59 10.39 -7.63 4.15
C LEU A 59 10.17 -8.97 4.88
N SER A 60 11.11 -9.35 5.75
CA SER A 60 11.02 -10.58 6.56
C SER A 60 9.83 -10.58 7.50
N PHE A 61 9.43 -9.41 8.03
CA PHE A 61 8.23 -9.29 8.84
C PHE A 61 6.96 -9.66 8.05
N GLY A 62 6.83 -9.12 6.83
CA GLY A 62 5.71 -9.45 5.94
C GLY A 62 5.67 -10.94 5.56
N GLN A 63 6.84 -11.53 5.30
CA GLN A 63 6.97 -12.96 4.98
C GLN A 63 6.50 -13.87 6.12
N ILE A 64 6.87 -13.56 7.37
CA ILE A 64 6.45 -14.34 8.54
C ILE A 64 4.94 -14.23 8.75
N ILE A 65 4.35 -13.04 8.59
CA ILE A 65 2.89 -12.88 8.72
C ILE A 65 2.15 -13.67 7.64
N GLU A 66 2.59 -13.58 6.37
CA GLU A 66 1.96 -14.31 5.26
C GLU A 66 2.11 -15.83 5.42
N SER A 67 3.28 -16.32 5.82
CA SER A 67 3.50 -17.75 6.05
C SER A 67 2.67 -18.28 7.22
N SER A 68 2.50 -17.48 8.28
CA SER A 68 1.70 -17.84 9.45
C SER A 68 0.20 -17.77 9.21
N TRP A 69 -0.27 -16.95 8.25
CA TRP A 69 -1.68 -16.86 7.88
C TRP A 69 -2.17 -18.05 7.04
N ARG A 70 -1.27 -18.69 6.29
CA ARG A 70 -1.58 -19.85 5.44
C ARG A 70 -1.50 -21.20 6.16
N ALA A 71 -1.15 -21.21 7.45
CA ALA A 71 -1.13 -22.39 8.31
C ALA A 71 -2.46 -22.51 9.08
#